data_AF-A0A933L4U6-F1
#
_entry.id   AF-A0A933L4U6-F1
#
_cell.length_a   1.000
_cell.length_b   1.000
_cell.length_c   1.000
_cell.angle_alpha   90.00
_cell.angle_beta   90.00
_cell.angle_gamma   90.00
#
_symmetry.space_group_name_H-M   'P 1'
#
loop_
_entity.id
_entity.type
_entity.pdbx_description
1 polymer ?
#
loop_
_entity_poly.entity_id
_entity_poly.type
_entity_poly.pdbx_seq_one_letter_code
_entity_poly.pdbx_strand_id
1 'polypeptide(L)'
;MSERQHRGIKSTALSAEGPMRDLGRELGHHRARAGRAWRRYASLSEKVDPAATRAHQVWSDAIDDALRTAEAISQEQPRSLNDLLVQYEAIWWWVGEDDNVLDGSTRRWLTRFRHSLRRLASQRISSDHAVGGGTSGS
;
A
#
# COMPACT_ATOMS: atom_id res chain seq x y z
N MET A 1 50.56 -22.50 -13.90
CA MET A 1 50.54 -21.16 -13.28
C MET A 1 49.35 -20.43 -13.89
N SER A 2 48.19 -20.43 -13.21
CA SER A 2 47.73 -19.32 -12.34
C SER A 2 47.57 -18.03 -13.16
N GLU A 3 46.40 -17.42 -13.32
CA GLU A 3 45.39 -17.09 -12.31
C GLU A 3 44.03 -16.79 -12.97
N ARG A 4 42.96 -17.19 -12.25
CA ARG A 4 41.59 -16.71 -12.45
C ARG A 4 41.55 -15.21 -12.16
N GLN A 5 40.93 -14.42 -13.03
CA GLN A 5 40.36 -13.13 -12.64
C GLN A 5 38.86 -13.11 -12.90
N HIS A 6 38.12 -13.65 -11.92
CA HIS A 6 36.79 -13.18 -11.59
C HIS A 6 36.90 -11.77 -10.99
N ARG A 7 36.48 -10.76 -11.73
CA ARG A 7 36.15 -9.41 -11.24
C ARG A 7 35.08 -8.87 -12.17
N GLY A 8 33.91 -8.46 -11.74
CA GLY A 8 33.27 -8.45 -10.45
C GLY A 8 31.88 -7.96 -10.79
N ILE A 9 30.87 -8.78 -10.54
CA ILE A 9 29.48 -8.32 -10.59
C ILE A 9 29.40 -7.32 -9.45
N LYS A 10 29.51 -6.03 -9.77
CA LYS A 10 29.18 -4.97 -8.84
C LYS A 10 27.70 -5.13 -8.56
N SER A 11 27.41 -5.86 -7.49
CA SER A 11 26.10 -5.96 -6.89
C SER A 11 25.65 -4.55 -6.55
N THR A 12 24.86 -3.96 -7.43
CA THR A 12 24.03 -2.78 -7.16
C THR A 12 22.92 -3.20 -6.20
N ALA A 13 23.30 -3.57 -4.99
CA ALA A 13 22.43 -3.70 -3.83
C ALA A 13 22.30 -2.34 -3.12
N LEU A 14 22.04 -1.29 -3.91
CA LEU A 14 21.87 0.09 -3.43
C LEU A 14 20.63 0.71 -4.06
N SER A 15 19.48 0.19 -3.62
CA SER A 15 18.21 0.89 -3.31
C SER A 15 17.11 -0.15 -3.23
N ALA A 16 17.04 -0.86 -2.10
CA ALA A 16 15.94 -1.77 -1.78
C ALA A 16 14.66 -1.02 -1.33
N GLU A 17 14.48 0.22 -1.78
CA GLU A 17 13.22 0.95 -1.72
C GLU A 17 12.68 1.00 -3.14
N GLY A 18 11.93 -0.04 -3.52
CA GLY A 18 11.33 -0.14 -4.85
C GLY A 18 10.16 0.84 -5.04
N PRO A 19 9.73 1.08 -6.29
CA PRO A 19 8.61 1.98 -6.64
C PRO A 19 7.33 1.68 -5.85
N MET A 20 7.11 0.42 -5.49
CA MET A 20 5.97 -0.02 -4.67
C MET A 20 5.90 0.65 -3.29
N ARG A 21 7.04 0.93 -2.66
CA ARG A 21 7.07 1.54 -1.32
C ARG A 21 6.63 3.00 -1.38
N ASP A 22 7.05 3.71 -2.41
CA ASP A 22 6.72 5.12 -2.61
C ASP A 22 5.27 5.27 -3.05
N LEU A 23 4.81 4.46 -4.00
CA LEU A 23 3.40 4.37 -4.36
C LEU A 23 2.52 4.00 -3.16
N GLY A 24 2.95 3.06 -2.32
CA GLY A 24 2.23 2.71 -1.09
C GLY A 24 2.11 3.87 -0.10
N ARG A 25 3.17 4.68 0.05
CA ARG A 25 3.15 5.92 0.84
C ARG A 25 2.20 6.95 0.25
N GLU A 26 2.28 7.16 -1.06
CA GLU A 26 1.44 8.09 -1.81
C GLU A 26 -0.04 7.73 -1.69
N LEU A 27 -0.40 6.44 -1.88
CA LEU A 27 -1.75 5.93 -1.66
C LEU A 27 -2.22 6.21 -0.22
N GLY A 28 -1.35 6.00 0.77
CA GLY A 28 -1.64 6.33 2.17
C GLY A 28 -1.98 7.80 2.38
N HIS A 29 -1.24 8.71 1.73
CA HIS A 29 -1.49 10.15 1.79
C HIS A 29 -2.83 10.54 1.13
N HIS A 30 -3.11 10.02 -0.06
CA HIS A 30 -4.37 10.31 -0.77
C HIS A 30 -5.58 9.78 0.00
N ARG A 31 -5.52 8.55 0.52
CA ARG A 31 -6.58 7.99 1.38
C ARG A 31 -6.83 8.84 2.62
N ALA A 32 -5.77 9.28 3.29
CA ALA A 32 -5.89 10.16 4.46
C ALA A 32 -6.49 11.53 4.08
N ARG A 33 -6.16 12.05 2.89
CA ARG A 33 -6.76 13.29 2.35
C ARG A 33 -8.23 13.10 2.05
N ALA A 34 -8.62 12.03 1.36
CA ALA A 34 -10.01 11.69 1.07
C ALA A 34 -10.84 11.57 2.34
N GLY A 35 -10.35 10.84 3.37
CA GLY A 35 -11.05 10.72 4.65
C GLY A 35 -11.17 12.03 5.45
N ARG A 36 -10.25 12.99 5.26
CA ARG A 36 -10.40 14.35 5.82
C ARG A 36 -11.41 15.18 5.03
N ALA A 37 -11.37 15.10 3.70
CA ALA A 37 -12.27 15.83 2.83
C ALA A 37 -13.72 15.36 2.99
N TRP A 38 -13.95 14.05 3.07
CA TRP A 38 -15.26 13.46 3.37
C TRP A 38 -15.85 14.01 4.68
N ARG A 39 -15.08 14.01 5.78
CA ARG A 39 -15.56 14.53 7.06
C ARG A 39 -15.97 16.00 7.00
N ARG A 40 -15.26 16.81 6.20
CA ARG A 40 -15.62 18.21 5.98
C ARG A 40 -16.90 18.32 5.16
N TYR A 41 -17.00 17.59 4.05
CA TYR A 41 -18.19 17.55 3.21
C TYR A 41 -19.43 17.09 4.02
N ALA A 42 -19.33 15.98 4.74
CA ALA A 42 -20.41 15.42 5.55
C ALA A 42 -20.84 16.32 6.72
N SER A 43 -19.96 17.23 7.18
CA SER A 43 -20.31 18.22 8.22
C SER A 43 -21.08 19.42 7.68
N LEU A 44 -21.13 19.61 6.36
CA LEU A 44 -21.86 20.70 5.73
C LEU A 44 -23.29 20.25 5.41
N SER A 45 -24.26 21.12 5.68
CA SER A 45 -25.67 20.83 5.36
C SER A 45 -25.86 20.84 3.84
N GLU A 46 -26.54 19.83 3.32
CA GLU A 46 -26.86 19.63 1.90
C GLU A 46 -27.71 20.77 1.30
N LYS A 47 -28.21 21.70 2.14
CA LYS A 47 -28.95 22.89 1.72
C LYS A 47 -28.02 23.97 1.14
N VAL A 48 -27.59 23.76 -0.10
CA VAL A 48 -27.07 24.78 -1.04
C VAL A 48 -26.02 25.73 -0.43
N ASP A 49 -24.99 25.15 0.20
CA ASP A 49 -23.80 25.91 0.57
C ASP A 49 -22.75 25.78 -0.56
N PRO A 50 -22.27 26.88 -1.19
CA PRO A 50 -21.15 26.83 -2.13
C PRO A 50 -19.85 26.29 -1.49
N ALA A 51 -19.75 26.23 -0.17
CA ALA A 51 -18.71 25.48 0.53
C ALA A 51 -18.91 23.97 0.44
N ALA A 52 -20.16 23.46 0.41
CA ALA A 52 -20.47 22.04 0.25
C ALA A 52 -20.07 21.53 -1.15
N THR A 53 -20.36 22.29 -2.21
CA THR A 53 -19.92 21.96 -3.57
C THR A 53 -18.39 21.89 -3.67
N ARG A 54 -17.69 22.87 -3.09
CA ARG A 54 -16.21 22.86 -3.07
C ARG A 54 -15.65 21.71 -2.23
N ALA A 55 -16.26 21.41 -1.08
CA ALA A 55 -15.85 20.30 -0.23
C ALA A 55 -16.09 18.95 -0.91
N HIS A 56 -17.18 18.80 -1.66
CA HIS A 56 -17.46 17.63 -2.49
C HIS A 56 -16.39 17.46 -3.57
N GLN A 57 -16.06 18.52 -4.32
CA GLN A 57 -15.01 18.46 -5.34
C GLN A 57 -13.65 18.04 -4.74
N VAL A 58 -13.25 18.66 -3.62
CA VAL A 58 -11.99 18.32 -2.94
C VAL A 58 -11.96 16.87 -2.45
N TRP A 59 -13.11 16.32 -2.06
CA TRP A 59 -13.24 14.90 -1.72
C TRP A 59 -13.13 14.03 -2.96
N SER A 60 -13.88 14.33 -4.03
CA SER A 60 -13.83 13.61 -5.31
C SER A 60 -12.41 13.57 -5.89
N ASP A 61 -11.73 14.71 -5.99
CA ASP A 61 -10.36 14.79 -6.50
C ASP A 61 -9.39 13.92 -5.67
N ALA A 62 -9.62 13.85 -4.34
CA ALA A 62 -8.80 13.03 -3.46
C ALA A 62 -9.06 11.53 -3.64
N ILE A 63 -10.29 11.15 -3.99
CA ILE A 63 -10.64 9.78 -4.37
C ILE A 63 -9.96 9.44 -5.70
N ASP A 64 -10.08 10.29 -6.72
CA ASP A 64 -9.48 10.06 -8.04
C ASP A 64 -7.95 9.95 -8.00
N ASP A 65 -7.30 10.76 -7.17
CA ASP A 65 -5.85 10.64 -6.94
C ASP A 65 -5.50 9.26 -6.35
N ALA A 66 -6.23 8.83 -5.31
CA ALA A 66 -6.00 7.54 -4.67
C ALA A 66 -6.32 6.36 -5.61
N LEU A 67 -7.34 6.47 -6.46
CA LEU A 67 -7.69 5.44 -7.45
C LEU A 67 -6.60 5.30 -8.50
N ARG A 68 -6.06 6.41 -9.01
CA ARG A 68 -4.91 6.40 -9.94
C ARG A 68 -3.67 5.76 -9.32
N THR A 69 -3.34 6.08 -8.06
CA THR A 69 -2.21 5.43 -7.38
C THR A 69 -2.48 3.94 -7.15
N ALA A 70 -3.72 3.56 -6.79
CA ALA A 70 -4.08 2.17 -6.59
C ALA A 70 -4.00 1.35 -7.90
N GLU A 71 -4.43 1.93 -9.02
CA GLU A 71 -4.29 1.34 -10.35
C GLU A 71 -2.82 1.13 -10.71
N ALA A 72 -1.97 2.14 -10.52
CA ALA A 72 -0.53 2.02 -10.77
C ALA A 72 0.09 0.88 -9.93
N ILE A 73 -0.25 0.79 -8.64
CA ILE A 73 0.19 -0.29 -7.75
C ILE A 73 -0.27 -1.68 -8.25
N SER A 74 -1.48 -1.77 -8.80
CA SER A 74 -2.03 -3.05 -9.30
C SER A 74 -1.29 -3.60 -10.53
N GLN A 75 -0.66 -2.71 -11.31
CA GLN A 75 0.09 -3.07 -12.51
C GLN A 75 1.54 -3.50 -12.20
N GLU A 76 2.04 -3.19 -11.01
CA GLU A 76 3.39 -3.53 -10.58
C GLU A 76 3.52 -5.01 -10.17
N GLN A 77 4.67 -5.63 -10.44
CA GLN A 77 4.94 -7.00 -9.99
C GLN A 77 5.51 -7.00 -8.56
N PRO A 78 4.83 -7.60 -7.56
CA PRO A 78 5.31 -7.60 -6.19
C PRO A 78 6.57 -8.47 -6.05
N ARG A 79 7.65 -7.90 -5.50
CA ARG A 79 8.94 -8.59 -5.30
C ARG A 79 9.15 -9.04 -3.86
N SER A 80 8.26 -8.63 -2.97
CA SER A 80 8.29 -8.96 -1.55
C SER A 80 6.89 -9.19 -0.99
N LEU A 81 6.81 -9.84 0.18
CA LEU A 81 5.54 -9.97 0.91
C LEU A 81 4.95 -8.62 1.31
N ASN A 82 5.80 -7.61 1.57
CA ASN A 82 5.34 -6.26 1.84
C ASN A 82 4.75 -5.60 0.58
N ASP A 83 5.35 -5.83 -0.59
CA ASP A 83 4.82 -5.34 -1.87
C ASP A 83 3.45 -5.95 -2.15
N LEU A 84 3.30 -7.26 -1.91
CA LEU A 84 2.02 -7.96 -2.05
C LEU A 84 0.96 -7.39 -1.11
N LEU A 85 1.35 -6.98 0.10
CA LEU A 85 0.44 -6.34 1.05
C LEU A 85 0.03 -4.94 0.57
N VAL A 86 0.96 -4.14 0.05
CA VAL A 86 0.66 -2.82 -0.54
C VAL A 86 -0.28 -2.97 -1.73
N GLN A 87 0.00 -3.93 -2.61
CA GLN A 87 -0.82 -4.23 -3.78
C GLN A 87 -2.23 -4.69 -3.38
N TYR A 88 -2.32 -5.56 -2.38
CA TYR A 88 -3.60 -5.99 -1.85
C TYR A 88 -4.41 -4.83 -1.24
N GLU A 89 -3.78 -3.94 -0.48
CA GLU A 89 -4.45 -2.76 0.12
C GLU A 89 -4.93 -1.78 -0.95
N ALA A 90 -4.19 -1.63 -2.06
CA ALA A 90 -4.60 -0.82 -3.20
C ALA A 90 -5.84 -1.39 -3.89
N ILE A 91 -5.83 -2.68 -4.25
CA ILE A 91 -6.97 -3.36 -4.88
C ILE A 91 -8.18 -3.34 -3.94
N TRP A 92 -8.00 -3.60 -2.65
CA TRP A 92 -9.08 -3.55 -1.66
C TRP A 92 -9.75 -2.18 -1.60
N TRP A 93 -8.97 -1.11 -1.69
CA TRP A 93 -9.51 0.24 -1.69
C TRP A 93 -10.21 0.57 -3.01
N TRP A 94 -9.62 0.20 -4.14
CA TRP A 94 -10.23 0.34 -5.47
C TRP A 94 -11.61 -0.35 -5.54
N VAL A 95 -11.71 -1.61 -5.12
CA VAL A 95 -12.99 -2.37 -5.07
C VAL A 95 -13.95 -1.85 -3.99
N GLY A 96 -13.46 -1.13 -3.00
CA GLY A 96 -14.30 -0.56 -1.93
C GLY A 96 -14.98 0.75 -2.33
N GLU A 97 -14.33 1.55 -3.18
CA GLU A 97 -14.84 2.84 -3.67
C GLU A 97 -15.58 2.70 -5.00
N ASP A 98 -15.20 1.75 -5.85
CA ASP A 98 -16.03 1.33 -6.97
C ASP A 98 -17.24 0.59 -6.39
N ASP A 99 -18.45 1.14 -6.58
CA ASP A 99 -19.74 0.70 -6.02
C ASP A 99 -20.17 -0.73 -6.45
N ASN A 100 -19.23 -1.51 -6.97
CA ASN A 100 -19.36 -2.92 -7.23
C ASN A 100 -19.72 -3.66 -5.93
N VAL A 101 -20.96 -4.15 -5.90
CA VAL A 101 -21.56 -4.93 -4.83
C VAL A 101 -20.78 -6.24 -4.68
N LEU A 102 -19.64 -6.20 -3.99
CA LEU A 102 -19.06 -7.39 -3.43
C LEU A 102 -20.08 -7.99 -2.47
N ASP A 103 -20.47 -9.23 -2.72
CA ASP A 103 -21.31 -9.94 -1.77
C ASP A 103 -20.61 -10.03 -0.39
N GLY A 104 -21.41 -10.17 0.67
CA GLY A 104 -20.90 -10.18 2.03
C GLY A 104 -19.91 -11.34 2.31
N SER A 105 -19.93 -12.42 1.52
CA SER A 105 -19.01 -13.54 1.66
C SER A 105 -17.63 -13.21 1.09
N THR A 106 -17.57 -12.58 -0.08
CA THR A 106 -16.36 -12.10 -0.73
C THR A 106 -15.68 -11.04 0.14
N ARG A 107 -16.45 -10.10 0.69
CA ARG A 107 -15.93 -9.09 1.64
C ARG A 107 -15.31 -9.71 2.89
N ARG A 108 -15.94 -10.74 3.48
CA ARG A 108 -15.40 -11.45 4.64
C ARG A 108 -14.14 -12.25 4.32
N TRP A 109 -14.12 -12.93 3.18
CA TRP A 109 -12.96 -13.71 2.75
C TRP A 109 -11.74 -12.82 2.54
N LEU A 110 -11.91 -11.73 1.79
CA LEU A 110 -10.88 -10.73 1.56
C LEU A 110 -10.36 -10.15 2.89
N THR A 111 -11.26 -9.78 3.81
CA THR A 111 -10.85 -9.29 5.14
C THR A 111 -9.97 -10.29 5.89
N ARG A 112 -10.32 -11.59 5.87
CA ARG A 112 -9.50 -12.64 6.49
C ARG A 112 -8.14 -12.79 5.79
N PHE A 113 -8.13 -12.75 4.47
CA PHE A 113 -6.91 -12.85 3.68
C PHE A 113 -5.94 -11.71 3.99
N ARG A 114 -6.44 -10.47 4.12
CA ARG A 114 -5.67 -9.30 4.59
C ARG A 114 -4.99 -9.55 5.94
N HIS A 115 -5.72 -10.11 6.91
CA HIS A 115 -5.17 -10.43 8.21
C HIS A 115 -4.07 -11.49 8.15
N SER A 116 -4.24 -12.51 7.30
CA SER A 116 -3.22 -13.53 7.07
C SER A 116 -1.94 -12.93 6.48
N LEU A 117 -2.05 -12.07 5.47
CA LEU A 117 -0.89 -11.38 4.87
C LEU A 117 -0.14 -10.52 5.91
N ARG A 118 -0.87 -9.74 6.70
CA ARG A 118 -0.28 -8.93 7.79
C ARG A 118 0.46 -9.78 8.81
N ARG A 119 -0.16 -10.89 9.24
CA ARG A 119 0.45 -11.81 10.19
C ARG A 119 1.74 -12.42 9.62
N LEU A 120 1.74 -12.83 8.35
CA LEU A 120 2.94 -13.37 7.70
C LEU A 120 4.05 -12.31 7.58
N ALA A 121 3.70 -11.07 7.25
CA ALA A 121 4.65 -9.97 7.19
C ALA A 121 5.28 -9.68 8.56
N SER A 122 4.47 -9.61 9.61
CA SER A 122 4.94 -9.43 10.99
C SER A 122 5.82 -10.59 11.48
N GLN A 123 5.47 -11.83 11.15
CA GLN A 123 6.25 -13.01 11.54
C GLN A 123 7.64 -13.02 10.88
N ARG A 124 7.73 -12.63 9.60
CA ARG A 124 9.01 -12.58 8.87
C ARG A 124 9.98 -11.56 9.47
N ILE A 125 9.48 -10.40 9.89
CA ILE A 125 10.29 -9.37 10.56
C ILE A 125 10.85 -9.89 11.89
N SER A 126 10.05 -10.65 12.67
CA SER A 126 10.51 -11.27 13.91
C SER A 126 11.56 -12.36 13.69
N SER A 127 11.47 -13.12 12.59
CA SER A 127 12.45 -14.17 12.25
C SER A 127 13.82 -13.59 11.86
N ASP A 128 13.84 -12.52 11.06
CA ASP A 128 15.09 -11.88 10.62
C ASP A 128 15.85 -11.22 11.78
N HIS A 129 15.13 -10.72 12.79
CA HIS A 129 15.74 -10.18 14.01
C HIS A 129 16.31 -11.24 14.96
N ALA A 130 15.78 -12.48 14.95
CA ALA A 130 16.23 -13.55 15.84
C ALA A 130 17.57 -14.19 15.41
N VAL A 131 17.95 -14.07 14.13
CA VAL A 131 19.17 -14.70 13.58
C VAL A 131 20.41 -13.80 13.71
N GLY A 132 20.25 -12.49 13.96
CA GLY A 132 21.35 -11.52 14.02
C GLY A 132 22.11 -11.39 15.34
N GLY A 133 21.72 -12.12 16.40
CA GLY A 133 22.24 -11.93 17.76
C GLY A 133 23.36 -12.88 18.23
N GLY A 134 23.85 -13.77 17.37
CA GLY A 134 24.64 -14.93 17.79
C GLY A 134 26.02 -15.08 17.18
N THR A 135 26.86 -14.03 17.09
CA THR A 135 28.30 -14.21 16.85
C THR A 135 29.13 -13.10 17.51
N SER A 136 29.51 -13.28 18.77
CA SER A 136 30.76 -12.75 19.36
C SER A 136 30.90 -13.34 20.76
N GLY A 137 31.82 -14.30 20.90
CA GLY A 137 32.12 -14.98 22.15
C GLY A 137 33.10 -16.11 21.90
N SER A 138 34.34 -15.76 21.57
CA SER A 138 35.54 -16.59 21.71
C SER A 138 36.54 -15.82 22.53
#